data_AF-A0A0S8DUK1-F1
#
_entry.id   AF-A0A0S8DUK1-F1
#
_cell.length_a   1.000
_cell.length_b   1.000
_cell.length_c   1.000
_cell.angle_alpha   90.00
_cell.angle_beta   90.00
_cell.angle_gamma   90.00
#
_symmetry.space_group_name_H-M   'P 1'
#
loop_
_entity.id
_entity.type
_entity.pdbx_description
1 polymer ?
#
loop_
_entity_poly.entity_id
_entity_poly.type
_entity_poly.pdbx_seq_one_letter_code
_entity_poly.pdbx_strand_id
1 'polypeptide(L)'
;PIKASESTQIVFNCYDAPNGSAAQVRIDSRPWIPMEQYVEPGGYVNMQMPHHFGLSIDTMELKAGKHRIIAKVTWPDGTIVTESTNFAVTN
;
A
#
# COMPACT_ATOMS: atom_id res chain seq x y z
N PRO A 1 -3.72 15.82 -2.30
CA PRO A 1 -2.25 15.70 -2.16
C PRO A 1 -1.90 15.34 -0.72
N ILE A 2 -0.95 14.43 -0.51
CA ILE A 2 -0.44 14.11 0.82
C ILE A 2 0.71 15.06 1.14
N LYS A 3 0.74 15.58 2.38
CA LYS A 3 1.91 16.30 2.86
C LYS A 3 3.02 15.30 3.16
N ALA A 4 4.25 15.59 2.75
CA ALA A 4 5.41 14.78 3.10
C ALA A 4 5.51 14.59 4.63
N SER A 5 5.75 13.36 5.06
CA SER A 5 5.77 12.94 6.47
C SER A 5 6.69 11.72 6.62
N GLU A 6 7.39 11.63 7.76
CA GLU A 6 8.21 10.46 8.13
C GLU A 6 7.38 9.17 8.25
N SER A 7 6.07 9.32 8.48
CA SER A 7 5.12 8.21 8.54
C SER A 7 3.85 8.57 7.80
N THR A 8 3.69 8.00 6.61
CA THR A 8 2.46 8.00 5.83
C THR A 8 1.95 6.57 5.73
N GLN A 9 0.72 6.33 6.17
CA GLN A 9 0.16 4.99 6.12
C GLN A 9 -0.48 4.70 4.77
N ILE A 10 -0.11 3.56 4.20
CA ILE A 10 -0.77 2.91 3.07
C ILE A 10 -1.54 1.73 3.63
N VAL A 11 -2.83 1.70 3.36
CA VAL A 11 -3.66 0.54 3.67
C VAL A 11 -4.13 -0.06 2.34
N PHE A 12 -3.73 -1.29 2.12
CA PHE A 12 -4.20 -2.11 1.02
C PHE A 12 -5.22 -3.09 1.58
N ASN A 13 -6.45 -2.96 1.14
CA ASN A 13 -7.49 -3.88 1.53
C ASN A 13 -7.61 -4.95 0.43
N CYS A 14 -7.65 -6.25 0.77
CA CYS A 14 -7.75 -7.35 -0.19
C CYS A 14 -8.75 -8.46 0.22
N TYR A 15 -10.05 -8.28 -0.07
CA TYR A 15 -11.11 -9.11 0.57
C TYR A 15 -11.20 -10.53 0.05
N ASP A 16 -10.79 -10.74 -1.20
CA ASP A 16 -10.76 -12.06 -1.80
C ASP A 16 -9.49 -12.84 -1.43
N ALA A 17 -8.54 -12.22 -0.72
CA ALA A 17 -7.29 -12.88 -0.37
C ALA A 17 -7.54 -13.97 0.68
N PRO A 18 -7.29 -15.25 0.36
CA PRO A 18 -7.40 -16.32 1.34
C PRO A 18 -6.36 -16.16 2.45
N ASN A 19 -6.63 -16.76 3.62
CA ASN A 19 -5.69 -16.83 4.73
C ASN A 19 -4.33 -17.37 4.28
N GLY A 20 -3.25 -16.75 4.76
CA GLY A 20 -1.89 -17.07 4.35
C GLY A 20 -1.41 -16.29 3.11
N SER A 21 -2.22 -15.39 2.56
CA SER A 21 -1.78 -14.47 1.52
C SER A 21 -0.73 -13.48 2.04
N ALA A 22 0.23 -13.16 1.17
CA ALA A 22 1.29 -12.18 1.44
C ALA A 22 1.16 -10.97 0.50
N ALA A 23 1.29 -9.77 1.06
CA ALA A 23 1.22 -8.52 0.31
C ALA A 23 2.58 -7.82 0.28
N GLN A 24 2.85 -7.14 -0.83
CA GLN A 24 3.98 -6.26 -1.00
C GLN A 24 3.57 -5.04 -1.82
N VAL A 25 4.23 -3.91 -1.60
CA VAL A 25 3.93 -2.65 -2.27
C VAL A 25 5.21 -2.00 -2.78
N ARG A 26 5.10 -1.24 -3.86
CA ARG A 26 6.17 -0.37 -4.34
C ARG A 26 5.61 0.98 -4.76
N ILE A 27 6.47 1.99 -4.68
CA ILE A 27 6.18 3.34 -5.16
C ILE A 27 7.05 3.58 -6.38
N ASP A 28 6.42 3.98 -7.48
CA ASP A 28 7.05 4.16 -8.78
C ASP A 28 7.85 2.90 -9.20
N SER A 29 9.16 3.07 -9.40
CA SER A 29 10.10 1.99 -9.75
C SER A 29 10.99 1.57 -8.58
N ARG A 30 10.65 1.96 -7.34
CA ARG A 30 11.39 1.53 -6.13
C ARG A 30 11.21 0.01 -5.90
N PRO A 31 12.10 -0.61 -5.10
CA PRO A 31 11.95 -2.01 -4.69
C PRO A 31 10.60 -2.29 -4.03
N TRP A 32 10.18 -3.55 -4.09
CA TRP A 32 9.01 -4.03 -3.36
C TRP A 32 9.30 -4.12 -1.87
N ILE A 33 8.34 -3.66 -1.07
CA ILE A 33 8.39 -3.64 0.38
C ILE A 33 7.26 -4.56 0.88
N PRO A 34 7.53 -5.53 1.76
CA PRO A 34 6.47 -6.35 2.33
C PRO A 34 5.48 -5.49 3.14
N MET A 35 4.20 -5.82 3.07
CA MET A 35 3.17 -5.22 3.90
C MET A 35 2.78 -6.18 5.01
N GLU A 36 2.55 -5.65 6.21
CA GLU A 36 2.12 -6.45 7.35
C GLU A 36 0.61 -6.63 7.32
N GLN A 37 0.12 -7.79 7.74
CA GLN A 37 -1.31 -7.97 7.99
C GLN A 37 -1.72 -7.09 9.17
N TYR A 38 -2.80 -6.34 8.99
CA TYR A 38 -3.28 -5.37 9.96
C TYR A 38 -4.72 -5.66 10.38
N VAL A 39 -5.06 -5.29 11.60
CA VAL A 39 -6.43 -5.30 12.13
C VAL A 39 -6.80 -3.86 12.48
N GLU A 40 -7.86 -3.35 11.87
CA GLU A 40 -8.14 -1.90 11.79
C GLU A 40 -8.68 -1.28 13.09
N PRO A 41 -8.14 -0.10 13.51
CA PRO A 41 -8.93 0.97 14.10
C PRO A 41 -8.64 2.32 13.40
N GLY A 42 -9.47 2.66 12.39
CA GLY A 42 -9.82 4.01 11.89
C GLY A 42 -8.73 5.05 11.50
N GLY A 43 -8.65 5.37 10.19
CA GLY A 43 -8.21 6.67 9.61
C GLY A 43 -7.08 6.63 8.55
N TYR A 44 -7.36 6.48 7.24
CA TYR A 44 -6.32 6.22 6.21
C TYR A 44 -6.58 6.79 4.79
N VAL A 45 -5.58 6.69 3.91
CA VAL A 45 -5.73 6.79 2.45
C VAL A 45 -6.46 5.55 1.95
N ASN A 46 -7.69 5.73 1.49
CA ASN A 46 -8.64 4.64 1.29
C ASN A 46 -8.45 3.96 -0.08
N MET A 47 -7.95 2.71 -0.08
CA MET A 47 -8.10 1.78 -1.21
C MET A 47 -9.24 0.79 -0.83
N GLN A 48 -10.31 0.73 -1.63
CA GLN A 48 -11.51 -0.04 -1.29
C GLN A 48 -11.39 -1.51 -1.72
N MET A 49 -11.25 -2.44 -0.77
CA MET A 49 -11.74 -3.83 -0.82
C MET A 49 -11.36 -4.58 0.47
N PRO A 50 -12.21 -4.89 1.45
CA PRO A 50 -11.86 -5.11 2.88
C PRO A 50 -10.82 -6.26 3.21
N HIS A 51 -10.33 -6.48 4.44
CA HIS A 51 -9.14 -7.29 4.86
C HIS A 51 -7.77 -6.61 4.68
N HIS A 52 -7.20 -6.13 5.79
CA HIS A 52 -6.23 -5.04 5.79
C HIS A 52 -4.77 -5.54 5.76
N PHE A 53 -4.00 -5.05 4.80
CA PHE A 53 -2.54 -5.02 4.86
C PHE A 53 -2.09 -3.57 5.00
N GLY A 54 -1.25 -3.30 5.99
CA GLY A 54 -0.75 -1.96 6.29
C GLY A 54 0.75 -1.85 5.99
N LEU A 55 1.17 -0.66 5.56
CA LEU A 55 2.57 -0.25 5.60
C LEU A 55 2.67 1.23 5.94
N SER A 56 3.54 1.56 6.88
CA SER A 56 3.98 2.95 7.09
C SER A 56 5.23 3.21 6.25
N ILE A 57 5.18 4.26 5.43
CA ILE A 57 6.30 4.69 4.59
C ILE A 57 6.74 6.11 4.95
N ASP A 58 8.04 6.37 4.81
CA ASP A 58 8.56 7.73 4.81
C ASP A 58 8.34 8.36 3.42
N THR A 59 7.48 9.39 3.37
CA THR A 59 7.21 10.14 2.14
C THR A 59 8.07 11.39 2.01
N MET A 60 8.88 11.75 3.01
CA MET A 60 9.85 12.84 2.89
C MET A 60 10.94 12.52 1.87
N GLU A 61 11.23 11.24 1.65
CA GLU A 61 12.16 10.80 0.62
C GLU A 61 11.58 10.86 -0.81
N LEU A 62 10.29 11.19 -0.96
CA LEU A 62 9.67 11.37 -2.27
C LEU A 62 9.82 12.83 -2.71
N LYS A 63 10.08 13.03 -4.01
CA LYS A 63 10.05 14.37 -4.59
C LYS A 63 8.62 14.89 -4.57
N ALA A 64 8.42 16.19 -4.40
CA ALA A 64 7.09 16.78 -4.62
C ALA A 64 6.61 16.48 -6.05
N GLY A 65 5.34 16.09 -6.20
CA GLY A 65 4.78 15.73 -7.50
C GLY A 65 3.91 14.47 -7.48
N LYS A 66 3.59 13.97 -8.68
CA LYS A 66 2.75 12.78 -8.86
C LYS A 66 3.59 11.51 -8.72
N HIS A 67 3.03 10.54 -8.00
CA HIS A 67 3.59 9.21 -7.79
C HIS A 67 2.53 8.16 -8.06
N ARG A 68 2.99 6.96 -8.40
CA ARG A 68 2.13 5.79 -8.54
C ARG A 68 2.51 4.75 -7.51
N ILE A 69 1.54 4.25 -6.77
CA ILE A 69 1.72 3.10 -5.90
C ILE A 69 1.14 1.86 -6.54
N ILE A 70 1.83 0.73 -6.39
CA ILE A 70 1.39 -0.57 -6.89
C ILE A 70 1.50 -1.56 -5.74
N ALA A 71 0.39 -2.20 -5.39
CA ALA A 71 0.33 -3.31 -4.45
C ALA A 71 0.21 -4.63 -5.21
N LYS A 72 0.88 -5.67 -4.71
CA LYS A 72 0.83 -7.04 -5.22
C LYS A 72 0.51 -7.97 -4.05
N VAL A 73 -0.52 -8.80 -4.21
CA VAL A 73 -0.88 -9.85 -3.27
C VAL A 73 -0.69 -11.20 -3.93
N THR A 74 -0.04 -12.10 -3.21
CA THR A 74 0.18 -13.49 -3.62
C THR A 74 -0.64 -14.39 -2.71
N TRP A 75 -1.59 -15.12 -3.28
CA TRP A 75 -2.40 -16.12 -2.60
C TRP A 75 -1.60 -17.41 -2.39
N PRO A 76 -2.00 -18.28 -1.44
CA PRO A 76 -1.32 -19.55 -1.17
C PRO A 76 -1.30 -20.52 -2.36
N ASP A 77 -2.27 -20.43 -3.27
CA ASP A 77 -2.32 -21.22 -4.50
C ASP A 77 -1.38 -20.69 -5.60
N GLY A 78 -0.68 -19.59 -5.34
CA GLY A 78 0.20 -18.91 -6.28
C GLY A 78 -0.48 -17.86 -7.15
N THR A 79 -1.79 -17.65 -7.01
CA THR A 79 -2.50 -16.57 -7.71
C THR A 79 -1.93 -15.21 -7.30
N ILE A 80 -1.71 -14.33 -8.27
CA ILE A 80 -1.16 -12.99 -8.05
C ILE A 80 -2.21 -11.95 -8.48
N VAL A 81 -2.58 -11.10 -7.53
CA VAL A 81 -3.46 -9.93 -7.77
C VAL A 81 -2.63 -8.66 -7.62
N THR A 82 -2.86 -7.68 -8.49
CA THR A 82 -2.16 -6.40 -8.47
C THR A 82 -3.17 -5.25 -8.55
N GLU A 83 -2.97 -4.23 -7.73
CA GLU A 83 -3.74 -2.99 -7.77
C GLU A 83 -2.80 -1.79 -7.81
N SER A 84 -3.25 -0.67 -8.36
CA SER A 84 -2.46 0.55 -8.36
C SER A 84 -3.32 1.79 -8.28
N THR A 85 -2.81 2.80 -7.60
CA THR A 85 -3.42 4.14 -7.58
C THR A 85 -2.36 5.23 -7.74
N ASN A 86 -2.81 6.42 -8.09
CA ASN A 86 -1.95 7.59 -8.20
C ASN A 86 -2.18 8.50 -6.99
N PHE A 87 -1.11 9.07 -6.46
CA PHE A 87 -1.17 10.10 -5.43
C PHE A 87 -0.20 11.22 -5.76
N ALA A 88 -0.32 12.35 -5.05
CA ALA A 88 0.59 13.47 -5.21
C ALA A 88 1.15 13.88 -3.85
N VAL A 89 2.47 14.06 -3.77
CA VAL A 89 3.18 14.57 -2.59
C VAL A 89 3.37 16.08 -2.72
N THR A 90 3.11 16.79 -1.62
CA THR A 90 3.41 18.22 -1.44
C THR A 90 4.34 18.41 -0.25
N ASN A 91 5.22 19.39 -0.33
CA ASN A 91 6.08 19.83 0.78
C ASN A 91 5.31 20.75 1.73
#